data_AF-A0A7C3EC55-F1
#
_entry.id   AF-A0A7C3EC55-F1
#
_cell.length_a   1.000
_cell.length_b   1.000
_cell.length_c   1.000
_cell.angle_alpha   90.00
_cell.angle_beta   90.00
_cell.angle_gamma   90.00
#
_symmetry.space_group_name_H-M   'P 1'
#
loop_
_entity.id
_entity.type
_entity.pdbx_description
1 polymer ?
#
loop_
_entity_poly.entity_id
_entity_poly.type
_entity_poly.pdbx_seq_one_letter_code
_entity_poly.pdbx_strand_id
1 'polypeptide(L)'
;MVDNEYNRLDKVAKKYFKSLGNLAEMIGKPRQTFYTYKNKPGFGRRILDELQTKLYINPEYIRTGKGPMLLNQNKKNDTNVSEVGNVEMIMLPDIRTLTIDQMKDLKDKIDDYSKRLEKIIQIVEKSSEASLTDV
;
A
#
# COMPACT_ATOMS: atom_id res chain seq x y z
N MET A 1 9.37 3.45 27.76
CA MET A 1 9.38 4.61 26.84
C MET A 1 7.96 5.08 26.65
N VAL A 2 7.69 6.39 26.81
CA VAL A 2 6.39 6.97 26.46
C VAL A 2 6.21 6.83 24.94
N ASP A 3 5.16 6.15 24.52
CA ASP A 3 4.82 5.97 23.10
C ASP A 3 4.40 7.33 22.54
N ASN A 4 5.34 8.06 21.95
CA ASN A 4 5.10 9.35 21.32
C ASN A 4 4.81 9.19 19.82
N GLU A 5 4.38 10.26 19.15
CA GLU A 5 4.01 10.20 17.73
C GLU A 5 5.16 9.67 16.86
N TYR A 6 6.40 10.04 17.16
CA TYR A 6 7.59 9.55 16.48
C TYR A 6 7.70 8.02 16.55
N ASN A 7 7.55 7.42 17.74
CA ASN A 7 7.62 5.98 17.92
C ASN A 7 6.50 5.26 17.16
N ARG A 8 5.31 5.87 17.08
CA ARG A 8 4.19 5.32 16.31
C ARG A 8 4.43 5.39 14.81
N LEU A 9 5.00 6.49 14.32
CA LEU A 9 5.41 6.60 12.92
C LEU A 9 6.53 5.61 12.59
N ASP A 10 7.51 5.42 13.48
CA ASP A 10 8.59 4.44 13.30
C ASP A 10 8.05 2.99 13.21
N LYS A 11 7.04 2.65 14.02
CA LYS A 11 6.33 1.36 13.91
C LYS A 11 5.66 1.19 12.55
N VAL A 12 4.95 2.20 12.06
CA VAL A 12 4.33 2.18 10.72
C VAL A 12 5.39 2.05 9.64
N ALA A 13 6.48 2.82 9.74
CA ALA A 13 7.58 2.82 8.79
C ALA A 13 8.26 1.45 8.69
N LYS A 14 8.57 0.83 9.82
CA LYS A 14 9.18 -0.51 9.85
C LYS A 14 8.25 -1.59 9.30
N LYS A 15 6.94 -1.48 9.57
CA LYS A 15 5.95 -2.49 9.16
C LYS A 15 5.62 -2.44 7.67
N TYR A 16 5.51 -1.25 7.08
CA TYR A 16 4.99 -1.08 5.71
C TYR A 16 5.98 -0.46 4.74
N PHE A 17 7.00 0.24 5.23
CA PHE A 17 7.88 1.08 4.40
C PHE A 17 9.37 0.80 4.62
N LYS A 18 9.72 -0.30 5.31
CA LYS A 18 11.08 -0.73 5.70
C LYS A 18 11.80 0.21 6.69
N SER A 19 11.72 1.53 6.52
CA SER A 19 12.37 2.51 7.41
C SER A 19 11.72 3.90 7.33
N LEU A 20 11.96 4.74 8.35
CA LEU A 20 11.55 6.15 8.34
C LEU A 20 12.16 6.94 7.18
N GLY A 21 13.41 6.62 6.79
CA GLY A 21 14.07 7.28 5.67
C GLY A 21 13.36 7.02 4.33
N ASN A 22 12.96 5.76 4.09
CA ASN A 22 12.21 5.41 2.88
C ASN A 22 10.81 6.04 2.89
N LEU A 23 10.15 6.07 4.04
CA LEU A 23 8.86 6.73 4.20
C LEU A 23 8.94 8.22 3.87
N ALA A 24 10.04 8.90 4.25
CA ALA A 24 10.28 10.30 3.90
C ALA A 24 10.46 10.51 2.38
N GLU A 25 11.23 9.65 1.72
CA GLU A 25 11.42 9.71 0.26
C GLU A 25 10.08 9.57 -0.49
N MET A 26 9.20 8.68 -0.04
CA MET A 26 7.90 8.47 -0.66
C MET A 26 6.95 9.68 -0.59
N ILE A 27 7.14 10.57 0.40
CA ILE A 27 6.41 11.84 0.46
C ILE A 27 7.18 13.02 -0.16
N GLY A 28 8.34 12.77 -0.78
CA GLY A 28 9.17 13.79 -1.41
C GLY A 28 9.97 14.63 -0.43
N LYS A 29 10.37 14.04 0.71
CA LYS A 29 11.20 14.70 1.74
C LYS A 29 12.56 14.02 1.87
N PRO A 30 13.60 14.72 2.36
CA PRO A 30 14.89 14.11 2.66
C PRO A 30 14.78 12.96 3.66
N ARG A 31 15.61 11.91 3.52
CA ARG A 31 15.60 10.72 4.41
C ARG A 31 15.72 11.06 5.90
N GLN A 32 16.44 12.13 6.23
CA GLN A 32 16.65 12.55 7.62
C GLN A 32 15.44 13.25 8.25
N THR A 33 14.41 13.61 7.47
CA THR A 33 13.30 14.48 7.89
C THR A 33 12.68 14.02 9.20
N PHE A 34 12.28 12.75 9.30
CA PHE A 34 11.58 12.26 10.50
C PHE A 34 12.49 12.06 11.71
N TYR A 35 13.78 11.83 11.53
CA TYR A 35 14.72 11.68 12.66
C TYR A 35 14.84 12.97 13.47
N THR A 36 14.60 14.13 12.85
CA THR A 36 14.56 15.43 13.55
C THR A 36 13.37 15.61 14.48
N TYR A 37 12.36 14.73 14.41
CA TYR A 37 11.15 14.77 15.24
C TYR A 37 11.25 13.90 16.50
N LYS A 38 12.34 13.16 16.68
CA LYS A 38 12.52 12.25 17.84
C LYS A 38 12.32 12.94 19.19
N ASN A 39 12.76 14.20 19.29
CA ASN A 39 12.69 15.01 20.51
C ASN A 39 11.66 16.15 20.41
N LYS A 40 10.81 16.17 19.37
CA LYS A 40 9.78 17.19 19.19
C LYS A 40 8.47 16.75 19.84
N PRO A 41 7.61 17.70 20.26
CA PRO A 41 6.34 17.38 20.91
C PRO A 41 5.38 16.59 20.01
N GLY A 42 5.50 16.74 18.69
CA GLY A 42 4.70 16.01 17.71
C GLY A 42 4.98 16.46 16.28
N PHE A 43 4.23 15.88 15.35
CA PHE A 43 4.23 16.25 13.94
C PHE A 43 3.27 17.42 13.69
N GLY A 44 3.73 18.38 12.90
CA GLY A 44 2.86 19.46 12.43
C GLY A 44 1.76 18.92 11.53
N ARG A 45 0.60 19.61 11.52
CA ARG A 45 -0.57 19.25 10.71
C ARG A 45 -0.22 18.96 9.25
N ARG A 46 0.59 19.82 8.61
CA ARG A 46 1.03 19.64 7.22
C ARG A 46 1.72 18.30 6.96
N ILE A 47 2.54 17.81 7.89
CA ILE A 47 3.22 16.51 7.73
C ILE A 47 2.21 15.37 7.85
N LEU A 48 1.30 15.45 8.82
CA LEU A 48 0.25 14.43 8.98
C LEU A 48 -0.67 14.38 7.76
N ASP A 49 -1.01 15.54 7.19
CA ASP A 49 -1.81 15.63 5.97
C ASP A 49 -1.05 15.01 4.78
N GLU A 50 0.25 15.30 4.61
CA GLU A 50 1.07 14.69 3.55
C GLU A 50 1.15 13.15 3.71
N LEU A 51 1.30 12.65 4.93
CA LEU A 51 1.30 11.21 5.24
C LEU A 51 -0.04 10.55 4.94
N GLN A 52 -1.14 11.24 5.25
CA GLN A 52 -2.49 10.78 4.97
C GLN A 52 -2.77 10.75 3.46
N THR A 53 -2.55 11.86 2.76
CA THR A 53 -2.90 11.99 1.35
C THR A 53 -2.04 11.11 0.45
N LYS A 54 -0.73 10.99 0.74
CA LYS A 54 0.19 10.26 -0.14
C LYS A 54 0.33 8.78 0.21
N LEU A 55 0.28 8.44 1.50
CA LEU A 55 0.58 7.09 1.99
C LEU A 55 -0.60 6.44 2.71
N TYR A 56 -1.76 7.11 2.79
CA TYR A 56 -2.95 6.62 3.49
C TYR A 56 -2.68 6.23 4.95
N ILE A 57 -1.68 6.85 5.59
CA ILE A 57 -1.38 6.64 7.00
C ILE A 57 -2.43 7.37 7.82
N ASN A 58 -2.97 6.70 8.84
CA ASN A 58 -4.00 7.28 9.69
C ASN A 58 -3.41 8.30 10.67
N PRO A 59 -3.77 9.60 10.59
CA PRO A 59 -3.29 10.62 11.52
C PRO A 59 -3.70 10.35 12.96
N GLU A 60 -4.88 9.76 13.19
CA GLU A 60 -5.39 9.41 14.52
C GLU A 60 -4.45 8.43 15.23
N TYR A 61 -3.97 7.42 14.49
CA TYR A 61 -3.02 6.43 14.99
C TYR A 61 -1.69 7.09 15.36
N ILE A 62 -1.19 8.01 14.53
CA ILE A 62 0.06 8.72 14.83
C ILE A 62 -0.09 9.59 16.09
N ARG A 63 -1.21 10.31 16.23
CA ARG A 63 -1.44 11.23 17.37
C ARG A 63 -1.73 10.54 18.69
N THR A 64 -2.52 9.46 18.66
CA THR A 64 -3.09 8.87 19.88
C THR A 64 -2.78 7.38 20.03
N GLY A 65 -2.30 6.71 18.97
CA GLY A 65 -2.17 5.26 18.92
C GLY A 65 -3.48 4.51 18.71
N LYS A 66 -4.61 5.22 18.53
CA LYS A 66 -5.92 4.62 18.33
C LYS A 66 -6.25 4.41 16.85
N GLY A 67 -7.05 3.39 16.57
CA GLY A 67 -7.50 3.05 15.23
C GLY A 67 -6.45 2.31 14.39
N PRO A 68 -6.75 2.05 13.10
CA PRO A 68 -5.85 1.33 12.21
C PRO A 68 -4.65 2.20 11.83
N MET A 69 -3.50 1.57 11.54
CA MET A 69 -2.28 2.27 11.09
C MET A 69 -2.44 2.92 9.70
N LEU A 70 -3.20 2.27 8.81
CA LEU A 70 -3.50 2.73 7.46
C LEU A 70 -5.02 2.85 7.30
N LEU A 71 -5.48 3.92 6.65
CA LEU A 71 -6.90 4.21 6.45
C LEU A 71 -7.57 3.25 5.45
N ASN A 72 -6.80 2.62 4.55
CA ASN A 72 -7.33 1.77 3.49
C ASN A 72 -7.38 0.27 3.85
N GLN A 73 -7.28 -0.10 5.14
CA GLN A 73 -7.32 -1.51 5.55
C GLN A 73 -8.71 -2.16 5.45
N ASN A 74 -9.77 -1.40 5.12
CA ASN A 74 -11.12 -1.90 4.90
C ASN A 74 -11.42 -2.26 3.43
N LYS A 75 -10.47 -2.91 2.76
CA LYS A 75 -10.74 -3.80 1.62
C LYS A 75 -9.98 -5.12 1.78
N LYS A 76 -10.02 -5.70 2.98
CA LYS A 76 -9.99 -7.16 3.08
C LYS A 76 -11.44 -7.60 2.95
N ASN A 77 -11.86 -7.89 1.73
CA ASN A 77 -12.97 -8.83 1.57
C ASN A 77 -12.47 -10.13 2.18
N ASP A 78 -13.20 -10.65 3.16
CA ASP A 78 -13.09 -12.03 3.64
C ASP A 78 -13.53 -13.00 2.53
N THR A 79 -12.85 -12.96 1.40
CA THR A 79 -12.90 -14.04 0.42
C THR A 79 -11.76 -14.99 0.77
N ASN A 80 -12.13 -16.23 1.11
CA ASN A 80 -11.25 -17.39 1.24
C ASN A 80 -10.47 -17.62 -0.07
N VAL A 81 -9.47 -16.78 -0.34
CA VAL A 81 -8.59 -16.90 -1.50
C VAL A 81 -7.17 -17.07 -0.99
N SER A 82 -6.94 -18.17 -0.26
CA SER A 82 -5.59 -18.61 0.10
C SER A 82 -4.75 -19.04 -1.12
N GLU A 83 -5.28 -18.93 -2.35
CA GLU A 83 -4.62 -19.36 -3.59
C GLU A 83 -4.18 -18.23 -4.55
N VAL A 84 -4.55 -16.96 -4.32
CA VAL A 84 -4.03 -15.85 -5.14
C VAL A 84 -2.74 -15.35 -4.49
N GLY A 85 -1.66 -16.08 -4.78
CA GLY A 85 -0.31 -15.71 -4.38
C GLY A 85 0.03 -14.26 -4.76
N ASN A 86 0.68 -13.57 -3.82
CA ASN A 86 1.42 -12.33 -3.96
C ASN A 86 1.05 -11.49 -5.20
N VAL A 87 0.10 -10.57 -5.06
CA VAL A 87 -0.08 -9.49 -6.04
C VAL A 87 1.14 -8.57 -5.94
N GLU A 88 2.15 -8.81 -6.77
CA GLU A 88 3.28 -7.91 -6.95
C GLU A 88 2.78 -6.60 -7.59
N MET A 89 2.97 -5.50 -6.89
CA MET A 89 2.68 -4.17 -7.42
C MET A 89 3.72 -3.83 -8.49
N ILE A 90 3.32 -3.90 -9.76
CA ILE A 90 4.21 -3.56 -10.88
C ILE A 90 4.33 -2.03 -10.95
N MET A 91 5.52 -1.50 -10.71
CA MET A 91 5.82 -0.09 -10.92
C MET A 91 5.92 0.14 -12.44
N LEU A 92 4.96 0.88 -13.01
CA LEU A 92 4.98 1.18 -14.44
C LEU A 92 6.08 2.22 -14.73
N PRO A 93 6.96 1.98 -15.73
CA PRO A 93 7.91 2.98 -16.17
C PRO A 93 7.18 4.19 -16.78
N ASP A 94 7.81 5.37 -16.77
CA ASP A 94 7.24 6.57 -17.41
C ASP A 94 7.07 6.31 -18.91
N ILE A 95 5.81 6.22 -19.35
CA ILE A 95 5.43 5.89 -20.72
C ILE A 95 6.03 6.85 -21.76
N ARG A 96 6.40 8.08 -21.38
CA ARG A 96 7.04 9.06 -22.27
C ARG A 96 8.51 8.74 -22.56
N THR A 97 9.11 7.85 -21.76
CA THR A 97 10.52 7.48 -21.82
C THR A 97 10.74 6.11 -22.47
N LEU A 98 9.66 5.40 -22.80
CA LEU A 98 9.72 4.06 -23.38
C LEU A 98 9.95 4.13 -24.89
N THR A 99 10.82 3.26 -25.38
CA THR A 99 10.92 3.02 -26.83
C THR A 99 9.70 2.21 -27.31
N ILE A 100 9.46 2.23 -28.62
CA ILE A 100 8.35 1.48 -29.24
C ILE A 100 8.44 -0.02 -28.89
N ASP A 101 9.63 -0.60 -28.88
CA ASP A 101 9.81 -2.02 -28.56
C ASP A 101 9.55 -2.33 -27.09
N GLN A 102 9.91 -1.42 -26.18
CA GLN A 102 9.58 -1.54 -24.76
C GLN A 102 8.07 -1.38 -24.50
N MET A 103 7.39 -0.52 -25.27
CA MET A 103 5.94 -0.40 -25.21
C MET A 103 5.23 -1.66 -25.71
N LYS A 104 5.76 -2.32 -26.74
CA LYS A 104 5.24 -3.60 -27.23
C LYS A 104 5.40 -4.72 -26.18
N ASP A 105 6.60 -4.84 -25.59
CA ASP A 105 6.84 -5.82 -24.52
C ASP A 105 5.94 -5.57 -23.30
N LEU A 106 5.71 -4.30 -22.94
CA LEU A 106 4.77 -3.92 -21.88
C LEU A 106 3.33 -4.31 -22.23
N LYS A 107 2.91 -4.05 -23.47
CA LYS A 107 1.57 -4.45 -23.96
C LYS A 107 1.39 -5.96 -23.89
N ASP A 108 2.36 -6.73 -24.34
CA ASP A 108 2.27 -8.20 -24.35
C ASP A 108 2.20 -8.78 -22.93
N LYS A 109 2.94 -8.18 -21.98
CA LYS A 109 2.82 -8.51 -20.55
C LYS A 109 1.43 -8.19 -20.00
N ILE A 110 0.88 -7.02 -20.31
CA ILE A 110 -0.47 -6.62 -19.88
C ILE A 110 -1.51 -7.60 -20.44
N ASP A 111 -1.38 -8.00 -21.70
CA ASP A 111 -2.29 -8.95 -22.35
C ASP A 111 -2.21 -10.34 -21.68
N ASP A 112 -1.02 -10.81 -21.28
CA ASP A 112 -0.86 -12.07 -20.52
C ASP A 112 -1.51 -12.00 -19.12
N TYR A 113 -1.24 -10.93 -18.38
CA TYR A 113 -1.84 -10.73 -17.05
C TYR A 113 -3.36 -10.64 -17.12
N SER A 114 -3.91 -9.97 -18.14
CA SER A 114 -5.36 -9.84 -18.33
C SER A 114 -6.03 -11.21 -18.53
N LYS A 115 -5.45 -12.08 -19.36
CA LYS A 115 -5.94 -13.46 -19.56
C LYS A 115 -5.89 -14.30 -18.29
N ARG A 116 -4.86 -14.11 -17.46
CA ARG A 116 -4.74 -14.82 -16.18
C ARG A 116 -5.81 -14.35 -15.19
N LEU A 117 -6.11 -13.06 -15.16
CA LEU A 117 -7.19 -12.50 -14.33
C LEU A 117 -8.56 -13.00 -14.77
N GLU A 118 -8.84 -13.07 -16.06
CA GLU A 118 -10.09 -13.63 -16.58
C GLU A 118 -10.30 -15.09 -16.12
N LYS A 119 -9.25 -15.92 -16.14
CA LYS A 119 -9.31 -17.29 -15.63
C LYS A 119 -9.63 -17.33 -14.14
N ILE A 120 -9.02 -16.45 -13.34
CA ILE A 120 -9.28 -16.38 -11.90
C ILE A 120 -10.74 -15.96 -11.65
N ILE A 121 -11.24 -14.97 -12.37
CA ILE A 121 -12.64 -14.51 -12.27
C ILE A 121 -13.60 -15.67 -12.58
N GLN A 122 -13.37 -16.41 -13.66
CA GLN A 122 -14.20 -17.58 -14.01
C GLN A 122 -14.18 -18.67 -12.93
N ILE A 123 -13.04 -18.90 -12.27
CA ILE A 123 -12.95 -19.86 -11.16
C ILE A 123 -13.81 -19.37 -9.98
N VAL A 124 -13.70 -18.08 -9.64
CA VAL A 124 -14.48 -17.48 -8.54
C VAL A 124 -15.98 -17.50 -8.82
N GLU A 125 -16.40 -17.20 -10.05
CA GLU A 125 -17.81 -17.26 -10.48
C GLU A 125 -18.37 -18.68 -10.35
N LYS A 126 -17.66 -19.69 -10.86
CA LYS A 126 -18.07 -21.11 -10.75
C LYS A 126 -18.13 -21.60 -9.31
N SER A 127 -17.19 -21.19 -8.47
CA SER A 127 -17.21 -21.52 -7.04
C SER A 127 -18.37 -20.85 -6.29
N SER A 128 -18.81 -19.67 -6.75
CA SER A 128 -19.96 -18.96 -6.16
C SER A 128 -21.29 -19.60 -6.56
N GLU A 129 -21.40 -20.12 -7.78
CA GLU A 129 -22.60 -20.84 -8.26
C GLU A 129 -22.75 -22.22 -7.62
N ALA A 130 -21.64 -22.95 -7.40
CA ALA A 130 -21.67 -24.26 -6.75
C ALA A 130 -22.13 -24.19 -5.28
N SER A 131 -21.94 -23.06 -4.60
CA SER A 131 -22.40 -22.86 -3.21
C SER A 131 -23.91 -22.56 -3.10
N LEU A 132 -24.62 -22.33 -4.21
CA LEU A 132 -26.04 -22.00 -4.24
C LEU A 132 -26.94 -23.22 -4.55
N THR A 133 -26.36 -24.36 -4.94
CA THR A 133 -27.10 -25.58 -5.31
C THR A 133 -27.21 -26.63 -4.20
N ASP A 134 -26.61 -26.40 -3.03
CA ASP A 134 -26.70 -27.27 -1.85
C ASP A 134 -27.59 -26.65 -0.74
N VAL A 135 -28.79 -26.17 -1.10
CA VAL A 135 -29.88 -25.81 -0.17
C VAL A 135 -31.16 -26.52 -0.56
#